data_AF-A0A7Z9XC95-F1
#
_entry.id   AF-A0A7Z9XC95-F1
#
_cell.length_a   1.000
_cell.length_b   1.000
_cell.length_c   1.000
_cell.angle_alpha   90.00
_cell.angle_beta   90.00
_cell.angle_gamma   90.00
#
_symmetry.space_group_name_H-M   'P 1'
#
loop_
_entity.id
_entity.type
_entity.pdbx_description
1 polymer ?
#
loop_
_entity_poly.entity_id
_entity_poly.type
_entity_poly.pdbx_seq_one_letter_code
_entity_poly.pdbx_strand_id
1 'polypeptide(L)'
;MALEMVGKTLEAMRRGGIFDQIGFGFHRYSVDEKWLVPHFEKMLYDQALLALAYTEAYQFTRNVTFGNVAREVFTYVLRDMTAPGGGFYSAEDADSEGKEGLFYVWTPQEVKKYLGEETGNLFCQFYDITETGNFEEGRSIPHIPVPFETFAAKHGVDLTRLEEVLKDARAILFDVRERRVRPLKDDKILTSWNGLMIAAFAKGYQVFGEQAYADAAERAAGFILENIRASDGRLLRRYRQGDAAYPGYLDDYAFLVWGLTELYEATFDIRYLEEAVALNEAMTDIFWDRQDGGLYFTGKGNEPLITRSKEIYDGALPSGNSIAALNFLRLARMTGDLGFEKRAEELARAFSRQVTAQPIAYTQLLVALDFMVGPSREIVIAGDPSLEATRAMINAIHSKFLPNKVLLLRPDGSEGKRLATMSPFVESMVPMNNQPTVYVCEQYACQAPIKDVGQLESAFH
;
A
#
# COMPACT_ATOMS: atom_id res chain seq x y z
N MET A 1 -14.26 -14.83 12.06
CA MET A 1 -13.32 -15.72 11.35
C MET A 1 -12.35 -14.94 10.46
N ALA A 2 -12.77 -14.25 9.38
CA ALA A 2 -11.83 -13.50 8.52
C ALA A 2 -10.99 -12.45 9.26
N LEU A 3 -11.63 -11.58 10.05
CA LEU A 3 -10.93 -10.57 10.85
C LEU A 3 -9.93 -11.17 11.84
N GLU A 4 -10.28 -12.29 12.46
CA GLU A 4 -9.43 -12.99 13.42
C GLU A 4 -8.20 -13.58 12.73
N MET A 5 -8.37 -14.16 11.52
CA MET A 5 -7.26 -14.65 10.71
C MET A 5 -6.30 -13.53 10.33
N VAL A 6 -6.83 -12.40 9.84
CA VAL A 6 -6.02 -11.23 9.49
C VAL A 6 -5.31 -10.67 10.71
N GLY A 7 -6.04 -10.42 11.80
CA GLY A 7 -5.51 -9.86 13.03
C GLY A 7 -4.39 -10.73 13.63
N LYS A 8 -4.62 -12.05 13.72
CA LYS A 8 -3.60 -12.99 14.21
C LYS A 8 -2.35 -13.02 13.33
N THR A 9 -2.52 -13.00 12.00
CA THR A 9 -1.40 -13.04 11.06
C THR A 9 -0.57 -11.76 11.14
N LEU A 10 -1.22 -10.60 11.10
CA LEU A 10 -0.56 -9.30 11.20
C LEU A 10 0.11 -9.10 12.58
N GLU A 11 -0.51 -9.55 13.66
CA GLU A 11 0.11 -9.48 14.99
C GLU A 11 1.36 -10.37 15.05
N ALA A 12 1.27 -11.61 14.53
CA ALA A 12 2.40 -12.54 14.50
C ALA A 12 3.57 -11.99 13.66
N MET A 13 3.30 -11.42 12.48
CA MET A 13 4.32 -10.82 11.63
C MET A 13 5.00 -9.61 12.31
N ARG A 14 4.22 -8.71 12.96
CA ARG A 14 4.79 -7.55 13.66
C ARG A 14 5.69 -7.95 14.84
N ARG A 15 5.36 -9.07 15.48
CA ARG A 15 6.11 -9.60 16.64
C ARG A 15 7.28 -10.49 16.23
N GLY A 16 7.23 -11.09 15.06
CA GLY A 16 8.30 -11.94 14.53
C GLY A 16 9.57 -11.17 14.17
N GLY A 17 10.62 -11.93 13.86
CA GLY A 17 11.87 -11.38 13.31
C GLY A 17 11.76 -10.98 11.85
N ILE A 18 10.66 -11.34 11.15
CA ILE A 18 10.35 -10.80 9.81
C ILE A 18 10.15 -9.28 9.81
N PHE A 19 9.74 -8.70 10.94
CA PHE A 19 9.72 -7.25 11.10
C PHE A 19 11.00 -6.79 11.80
N ASP A 20 11.72 -5.85 11.18
CA ASP A 20 12.91 -5.26 11.78
C ASP A 20 12.53 -4.41 12.99
N GLN A 21 12.68 -4.98 14.18
CA GLN A 21 12.26 -4.36 15.44
C GLN A 21 13.03 -3.08 15.79
N ILE A 22 14.18 -2.81 15.13
CA ILE A 22 15.05 -1.69 15.47
C ILE A 22 14.95 -0.58 14.42
N GLY A 23 15.02 -0.92 13.13
CA GLY A 23 14.95 0.07 12.05
C GLY A 23 13.71 0.01 11.17
N PHE A 24 12.73 -0.83 11.51
CA PHE A 24 11.46 -0.96 10.81
C PHE A 24 11.55 -1.51 9.39
N GLY A 25 10.37 -1.74 8.81
CA GLY A 25 10.21 -2.43 7.54
C GLY A 25 10.26 -3.94 7.70
N PHE A 26 9.64 -4.62 6.74
CA PHE A 26 9.57 -6.08 6.68
C PHE A 26 10.67 -6.66 5.81
N HIS A 27 11.24 -7.77 6.27
CA HIS A 27 12.03 -8.66 5.44
C HIS A 27 11.12 -9.49 4.53
N ARG A 28 11.67 -10.00 3.42
CA ARG A 28 10.92 -10.53 2.28
C ARG A 28 10.05 -11.74 2.62
N TYR A 29 10.60 -12.72 3.34
CA TYR A 29 9.85 -13.89 3.81
C TYR A 29 10.52 -14.51 5.04
N SER A 30 9.77 -15.38 5.74
CA SER A 30 10.28 -16.20 6.84
C SER A 30 10.54 -17.63 6.38
N VAL A 31 11.62 -18.25 6.85
CA VAL A 31 11.91 -19.68 6.60
C VAL A 31 11.25 -20.61 7.61
N ASP A 32 10.61 -20.07 8.64
CA ASP A 32 9.84 -20.82 9.63
C ASP A 32 8.39 -20.34 9.75
N GLU A 33 7.55 -21.18 10.38
CA GLU A 33 6.13 -20.94 10.60
C GLU A 33 5.81 -19.91 11.69
N LYS A 34 6.82 -19.41 12.40
CA LYS A 34 6.69 -18.48 13.53
C LYS A 34 7.02 -17.04 13.14
N TRP A 35 7.40 -16.80 11.89
CA TRP A 35 7.89 -15.51 11.39
C TRP A 35 9.20 -15.06 12.07
N LEU A 36 9.99 -15.99 12.61
CA LEU A 36 11.16 -15.66 13.42
C LEU A 36 12.40 -15.43 12.56
N VAL A 37 12.78 -16.38 11.70
CA VAL A 37 13.99 -16.30 10.90
C VAL A 37 13.64 -15.79 9.49
N PRO A 38 13.98 -14.52 9.16
CA PRO A 38 13.72 -13.99 7.84
C PRO A 38 14.83 -14.38 6.84
N HIS A 39 14.50 -14.30 5.56
CA HIS A 39 15.47 -13.94 4.54
C HIS A 39 15.59 -12.41 4.55
N PHE A 40 16.77 -11.87 4.94
CA PHE A 40 16.90 -10.48 5.40
C PHE A 40 16.74 -9.39 4.31
N GLU A 41 16.59 -9.79 3.05
CA GLU A 41 16.26 -8.89 1.94
C GLU A 41 14.97 -8.11 2.24
N LYS A 42 14.90 -6.83 1.88
CA LYS A 42 13.69 -6.00 2.02
C LYS A 42 13.26 -5.46 0.67
N MET A 43 12.10 -5.91 0.20
CA MET A 43 11.56 -5.50 -1.10
C MET A 43 10.56 -4.37 -0.96
N LEU A 44 10.55 -3.43 -1.91
CA LEU A 44 9.60 -2.31 -1.92
C LEU A 44 8.14 -2.79 -1.95
N TYR A 45 7.85 -3.81 -2.74
CA TYR A 45 6.48 -4.32 -2.89
C TYR A 45 5.95 -4.97 -1.60
N ASP A 46 6.81 -5.63 -0.81
CA ASP A 46 6.43 -6.19 0.49
C ASP A 46 6.06 -5.06 1.45
N GLN A 47 6.84 -3.97 1.46
CA GLN A 47 6.50 -2.77 2.23
C GLN A 47 5.15 -2.20 1.81
N ALA A 48 4.89 -2.12 0.50
CA ALA A 48 3.65 -1.56 -0.05
C ALA A 48 2.42 -2.35 0.40
N LEU A 49 2.44 -3.65 0.15
CA LEU A 49 1.30 -4.52 0.39
C LEU A 49 1.03 -4.69 1.90
N LEU A 50 2.09 -4.78 2.71
CA LEU A 50 1.93 -4.84 4.17
C LEU A 50 1.46 -3.51 4.75
N ALA A 51 2.00 -2.36 4.30
CA ALA A 51 1.52 -1.06 4.76
C ALA A 51 0.02 -0.85 4.44
N LEU A 52 -0.44 -1.27 3.26
CA LEU A 52 -1.87 -1.29 2.92
C LEU A 52 -2.67 -2.17 3.87
N ALA A 53 -2.26 -3.43 4.07
CA ALA A 53 -2.97 -4.36 4.94
C ALA A 53 -3.06 -3.87 6.40
N TYR A 54 -1.98 -3.32 6.96
CA TYR A 54 -1.98 -2.74 8.31
C TYR A 54 -2.82 -1.46 8.40
N THR A 55 -2.81 -0.62 7.36
CA THR A 55 -3.63 0.59 7.29
C THR A 55 -5.12 0.25 7.29
N GLU A 56 -5.53 -0.73 6.49
CA GLU A 56 -6.93 -1.18 6.42
C GLU A 56 -7.36 -1.92 7.70
N ALA A 57 -6.48 -2.74 8.27
CA ALA A 57 -6.72 -3.37 9.57
C ALA A 57 -6.93 -2.31 10.67
N TYR A 58 -6.17 -1.21 10.66
CA TYR A 58 -6.40 -0.08 11.56
C TYR A 58 -7.74 0.63 11.28
N GLN A 59 -8.07 0.91 10.00
CA GLN A 59 -9.37 1.54 9.66
C GLN A 59 -10.56 0.73 10.19
N PHE A 60 -10.48 -0.60 10.08
CA PHE A 60 -11.56 -1.49 10.51
C PHE A 60 -11.60 -1.68 12.03
N THR A 61 -10.46 -1.98 12.65
CA THR A 61 -10.41 -2.39 14.08
C THR A 61 -10.20 -1.24 15.05
N ARG A 62 -9.66 -0.11 14.57
CA ARG A 62 -9.11 0.98 15.39
C ARG A 62 -7.98 0.56 16.35
N ASN A 63 -7.40 -0.63 16.16
CA ASN A 63 -6.27 -1.08 16.95
C ASN A 63 -5.01 -0.28 16.58
N VAL A 64 -4.59 0.59 17.51
CA VAL A 64 -3.46 1.51 17.33
C VAL A 64 -2.16 0.81 16.96
N THR A 65 -1.97 -0.46 17.37
CA THR A 65 -0.79 -1.25 17.00
C THR A 65 -0.67 -1.39 15.50
N PHE A 66 -1.77 -1.73 14.79
CA PHE A 66 -1.73 -1.84 13.33
C PHE A 66 -1.43 -0.49 12.65
N GLY A 67 -2.00 0.60 13.17
CA GLY A 67 -1.70 1.95 12.68
C GLY A 67 -0.24 2.35 12.92
N ASN A 68 0.36 1.91 14.02
CA ASN A 68 1.78 2.13 14.30
C ASN A 68 2.67 1.33 13.34
N VAL A 69 2.35 0.06 13.06
CA VAL A 69 3.14 -0.73 12.09
C VAL A 69 3.15 -0.08 10.71
N ALA A 70 2.00 0.38 10.22
CA ALA A 70 1.93 1.06 8.93
C ALA A 70 2.85 2.29 8.89
N ARG A 71 2.80 3.14 9.92
CA ARG A 71 3.69 4.31 10.06
C ARG A 71 5.17 3.94 10.17
N GLU A 72 5.49 2.87 10.88
CA GLU A 72 6.87 2.34 10.98
C GLU A 72 7.39 1.89 9.60
N VAL A 73 6.55 1.23 8.80
CA VAL A 73 6.88 0.86 7.41
C VAL A 73 7.07 2.11 6.54
N PHE A 74 6.16 3.09 6.61
CA PHE A 74 6.31 4.36 5.89
C PHE A 74 7.58 5.11 6.29
N THR A 75 7.92 5.11 7.58
CA THR A 75 9.16 5.70 8.10
C THR A 75 10.39 5.06 7.46
N TYR A 76 10.43 3.72 7.38
CA TYR A 76 11.50 3.00 6.70
C TYR A 76 11.57 3.36 5.20
N VAL A 77 10.44 3.36 4.49
CA VAL A 77 10.44 3.67 3.04
C VAL A 77 10.90 5.11 2.78
N LEU A 78 10.44 6.08 3.56
CA LEU A 78 10.85 7.48 3.45
C LEU A 78 12.34 7.67 3.73
N ARG A 79 12.87 6.98 4.74
CA ARG A 79 14.26 7.11 5.19
C ARG A 79 15.24 6.38 4.26
N ASP A 80 14.94 5.14 3.89
CA ASP A 80 15.92 4.22 3.27
C ASP A 80 15.68 3.98 1.78
N MET A 81 14.41 3.99 1.36
CA MET A 81 14.02 3.56 0.02
C MET A 81 13.72 4.73 -0.93
N THR A 82 13.67 5.96 -0.44
CA THR A 82 13.31 7.12 -1.26
C THR A 82 14.54 7.69 -1.97
N ALA A 83 14.49 7.75 -3.30
CA ALA A 83 15.51 8.41 -4.10
C ALA A 83 15.38 9.94 -4.00
N PRO A 84 16.48 10.71 -4.15
CA PRO A 84 16.42 12.17 -4.13
C PRO A 84 15.45 12.79 -5.13
N GLY A 85 15.22 12.11 -6.28
CA GLY A 85 14.27 12.53 -7.30
C GLY A 85 12.80 12.25 -6.99
N GLY A 86 12.48 11.54 -5.91
CA GLY A 86 11.12 11.27 -5.44
C GLY A 86 10.63 9.84 -5.64
N GLY A 87 11.12 9.12 -6.64
CA GLY A 87 10.81 7.69 -6.80
C GLY A 87 11.43 6.81 -5.72
N PHE A 88 10.95 5.58 -5.59
CA PHE A 88 11.38 4.60 -4.59
C PHE A 88 12.25 3.51 -5.22
N TYR A 89 13.35 3.20 -4.55
CA TYR A 89 14.27 2.11 -4.87
C TYR A 89 13.61 0.74 -4.67
N SER A 90 14.11 -0.27 -5.36
CA SER A 90 13.43 -1.57 -5.46
C SER A 90 13.67 -2.47 -4.26
N ALA A 91 14.90 -2.51 -3.72
CA ALA A 91 15.23 -3.42 -2.61
C ALA A 91 16.47 -3.01 -1.79
N GLU A 92 16.57 -3.55 -0.58
CA GLU A 92 17.84 -3.76 0.15
C GLU A 92 18.15 -5.26 0.17
N ASP A 93 19.39 -5.64 -0.11
CA ASP A 93 19.88 -7.02 -0.13
C ASP A 93 19.93 -7.64 1.29
N ALA A 94 20.14 -8.94 1.39
CA ALA A 94 20.22 -9.67 2.65
C ALA A 94 21.65 -9.70 3.23
N ASP A 95 22.66 -9.67 2.36
CA ASP A 95 24.07 -9.84 2.74
C ASP A 95 24.74 -8.54 3.19
N SER A 96 25.47 -8.62 4.30
CA SER A 96 26.45 -7.61 4.69
C SER A 96 27.76 -8.28 5.11
N GLU A 97 28.88 -7.75 4.64
CA GLU A 97 30.22 -8.32 4.86
C GLU A 97 30.33 -9.81 4.43
N GLY A 98 29.55 -10.21 3.42
CA GLY A 98 29.49 -11.59 2.92
C GLY A 98 28.78 -12.57 3.85
N LYS A 99 28.02 -12.07 4.83
CA LYS A 99 27.17 -12.86 5.72
C LYS A 99 25.73 -12.36 5.68
N GLU A 100 24.80 -13.28 5.49
CA GLU A 100 23.37 -12.97 5.49
C GLU A 100 22.94 -12.46 6.87
N GLY A 101 22.22 -11.34 6.91
CA GLY A 101 21.58 -10.85 8.13
C GLY A 101 22.49 -10.22 9.18
N LEU A 102 23.82 -10.24 9.01
CA LEU A 102 24.80 -9.74 10.00
C LEU A 102 24.52 -8.30 10.44
N PHE A 103 24.02 -7.47 9.53
CA PHE A 103 23.62 -6.10 9.81
C PHE A 103 22.54 -6.00 10.90
N TYR A 104 21.59 -6.94 10.93
CA TYR A 104 20.36 -6.87 11.72
C TYR A 104 20.42 -7.57 13.08
N VAL A 105 21.36 -8.51 13.28
CA VAL A 105 21.44 -9.36 14.47
C VAL A 105 22.37 -8.81 15.57
N TRP A 106 22.12 -9.23 16.82
CA TRP A 106 22.78 -8.69 18.02
C TRP A 106 23.17 -9.75 19.03
N THR A 107 24.20 -9.47 19.84
CA THR A 107 24.48 -10.22 21.08
C THR A 107 24.11 -9.42 22.34
N PRO A 108 23.91 -10.06 23.50
CA PRO A 108 23.66 -9.35 24.75
C PRO A 108 24.79 -8.36 25.11
N GLN A 109 26.04 -8.72 24.84
CA GLN A 109 27.19 -7.86 25.12
C GLN A 109 27.19 -6.61 24.23
N GLU A 110 26.85 -6.75 22.94
CA GLU A 110 26.71 -5.61 22.04
C GLU A 110 25.62 -4.66 22.54
N VAL A 111 24.46 -5.18 22.93
CA VAL A 111 23.34 -4.37 23.44
C VAL A 111 23.72 -3.62 24.72
N LYS A 112 24.24 -4.34 25.73
CA LYS A 112 24.63 -3.77 27.03
C LYS A 112 25.76 -2.75 26.93
N LYS A 113 26.67 -2.92 25.97
CA LYS A 113 27.75 -1.96 25.71
C LYS A 113 27.22 -0.56 25.41
N TYR A 114 26.09 -0.45 24.69
CA TYR A 114 25.54 0.84 24.28
C TYR A 114 24.39 1.33 25.17
N LEU A 115 23.62 0.42 25.78
CA LEU A 115 22.48 0.77 26.63
C LEU A 115 22.82 0.80 28.14
N GLY A 116 23.99 0.31 28.53
CA GLY A 116 24.32 0.02 29.92
C GLY A 116 23.66 -1.27 30.42
N GLU A 117 24.02 -1.70 31.62
CA GLU A 117 23.57 -2.99 32.17
C GLU A 117 22.05 -3.04 32.41
N GLU A 118 21.46 -2.04 33.07
CA GLU A 118 20.04 -2.08 33.44
C GLU A 118 19.13 -2.09 32.21
N THR A 119 19.21 -1.05 31.37
CA THR A 119 18.40 -0.94 30.14
C THR A 119 18.76 -2.04 29.14
N GLY A 120 20.04 -2.41 29.03
CA GLY A 120 20.47 -3.50 28.16
C GLY A 120 19.88 -4.85 28.56
N ASN A 121 19.85 -5.19 29.85
CA ASN A 121 19.22 -6.41 30.34
C ASN A 121 17.70 -6.41 30.05
N LEU A 122 17.01 -5.30 30.31
CA LEU A 122 15.58 -5.17 30.02
C LEU A 122 15.29 -5.33 28.52
N PHE A 123 16.08 -4.68 27.68
CA PHE A 123 15.95 -4.76 26.21
C PHE A 123 16.19 -6.18 25.71
N CYS A 124 17.24 -6.85 26.20
CA CYS A 124 17.54 -8.23 25.81
C CYS A 124 16.43 -9.20 26.22
N GLN A 125 15.88 -9.05 27.43
CA GLN A 125 14.75 -9.87 27.90
C GLN A 125 13.48 -9.64 27.08
N PHE A 126 13.22 -8.39 26.71
CA PHE A 126 12.03 -8.04 25.93
C PHE A 126 12.12 -8.60 24.50
N TYR A 127 13.28 -8.48 23.86
CA TYR A 127 13.48 -8.85 22.46
C TYR A 127 14.05 -10.26 22.23
N ASP A 128 14.16 -11.07 23.29
CA ASP A 128 14.76 -12.42 23.30
C ASP A 128 16.19 -12.47 22.71
N ILE A 129 17.03 -11.52 23.13
CA ILE A 129 18.45 -11.48 22.80
C ILE A 129 19.21 -12.24 23.90
N THR A 130 19.73 -13.42 23.58
CA THR A 130 20.30 -14.35 24.55
C THR A 130 21.74 -14.72 24.22
N GLU A 131 22.48 -15.27 25.19
CA GLU A 131 23.85 -15.74 25.00
C GLU A 131 23.96 -16.92 24.03
N THR A 132 22.90 -17.73 23.95
CA THR A 132 22.83 -18.85 22.99
C THR A 132 22.47 -18.38 21.58
N GLY A 133 21.88 -17.19 21.45
CA GLY A 133 21.29 -16.71 20.21
C GLY A 133 20.01 -17.44 19.83
N ASN A 134 19.31 -16.88 18.85
CA ASN A 134 18.25 -17.54 18.09
C ASN A 134 18.58 -17.59 16.58
N PHE A 135 19.82 -17.21 16.23
CA PHE A 135 20.40 -17.19 14.90
C PHE A 135 21.88 -17.60 14.97
N GLU A 136 22.57 -17.58 13.82
CA GLU A 136 23.95 -18.01 13.66
C GLU A 136 24.93 -17.34 14.63
N GLU A 137 26.02 -18.06 14.95
CA GLU A 137 27.15 -17.56 15.76
C GLU A 137 26.76 -17.00 17.14
N GLY A 138 25.68 -17.50 17.75
CA GLY A 138 25.21 -17.06 19.06
C GLY A 138 24.57 -15.66 19.05
N ARG A 139 24.17 -15.17 17.87
CA ARG A 139 23.47 -13.90 17.72
C ARG A 139 21.96 -14.12 17.75
N SER A 140 21.22 -13.07 18.09
CA SER A 140 19.77 -13.06 18.06
C SER A 140 19.23 -12.08 17.02
N ILE A 141 18.20 -12.52 16.33
CA ILE A 141 17.20 -11.71 15.67
C ILE A 141 16.25 -11.17 16.76
N PRO A 142 16.21 -9.85 16.98
CA PRO A 142 15.26 -9.25 17.92
C PRO A 142 13.82 -9.57 17.50
N HIS A 143 13.01 -10.10 18.42
CA HIS A 143 11.58 -10.35 18.20
C HIS A 143 10.79 -10.23 19.50
N ILE A 144 9.45 -10.18 19.45
CA ILE A 144 8.59 -9.93 20.61
C ILE A 144 7.86 -11.24 21.02
N PRO A 145 8.46 -12.07 21.90
CA PRO A 145 7.93 -13.39 22.25
C PRO A 145 6.62 -13.31 23.02
N VAL A 146 6.37 -12.22 23.76
CA VAL A 146 5.14 -11.97 24.50
C VAL A 146 4.69 -10.51 24.34
N PRO A 147 3.37 -10.21 24.37
CA PRO A 147 2.87 -8.84 24.29
C PRO A 147 3.42 -7.92 25.38
N PHE A 148 3.45 -6.61 25.10
CA PHE A 148 3.98 -5.58 26.01
C PHE A 148 3.35 -5.65 27.40
N GLU A 149 2.03 -5.78 27.47
CA GLU A 149 1.24 -5.83 28.71
C GLU A 149 1.61 -7.06 29.53
N THR A 150 1.83 -8.19 28.86
CA THR A 150 2.24 -9.45 29.52
C THR A 150 3.66 -9.33 30.06
N PHE A 151 4.57 -8.72 29.30
CA PHE A 151 5.94 -8.50 29.73
C PHE A 151 6.01 -7.53 30.93
N ALA A 152 5.32 -6.40 30.84
CA ALA A 152 5.25 -5.37 31.88
C ALA A 152 4.74 -5.95 33.20
N ALA A 153 3.62 -6.70 33.15
CA ALA A 153 3.05 -7.36 34.32
C ALA A 153 4.01 -8.39 34.94
N LYS A 154 4.70 -9.19 34.12
CA LYS A 154 5.66 -10.20 34.59
C LYS A 154 6.88 -9.59 35.29
N HIS A 155 7.34 -8.43 34.85
CA HIS A 155 8.55 -7.78 35.39
C HIS A 155 8.24 -6.66 36.38
N GLY A 156 6.96 -6.38 36.66
CA GLY A 156 6.54 -5.32 37.58
C GLY A 156 6.92 -3.91 37.11
N VAL A 157 6.95 -3.69 35.79
CA VAL A 157 7.28 -2.41 35.16
C VAL A 157 5.99 -1.75 34.67
N ASP A 158 5.87 -0.43 34.80
CA ASP A 158 4.77 0.32 34.20
C ASP A 158 4.81 0.22 32.66
N LEU A 159 3.66 0.02 32.03
CA LEU A 159 3.55 -0.19 30.58
C LEU A 159 4.04 1.02 29.78
N THR A 160 3.60 2.22 30.16
CA THR A 160 4.00 3.47 29.49
C THR A 160 5.50 3.67 29.61
N ARG A 161 6.04 3.44 30.82
CA ARG A 161 7.48 3.54 31.05
C ARG A 161 8.27 2.51 30.26
N LEU A 162 7.78 1.28 30.14
CA LEU A 162 8.40 0.24 29.33
C LEU A 162 8.46 0.64 27.85
N GLU A 163 7.35 1.15 27.30
CA GLU A 163 7.28 1.62 25.91
C GLU A 163 8.27 2.75 25.64
N GLU A 164 8.36 3.75 26.53
CA GLU A 164 9.33 4.84 26.44
C GLU A 164 10.77 4.34 26.47
N VAL A 165 11.12 3.51 27.46
CA VAL A 165 12.48 2.99 27.61
C VAL A 165 12.89 2.16 26.39
N LEU A 166 12.00 1.30 25.89
CA LEU A 166 12.29 0.49 24.70
C LEU A 166 12.38 1.35 23.44
N LYS A 167 11.58 2.41 23.31
CA LYS A 167 11.68 3.37 22.20
C LYS A 167 13.03 4.07 22.17
N ASP A 168 13.48 4.59 23.30
CA ASP A 168 14.78 5.28 23.41
C ASP A 168 15.94 4.30 23.16
N ALA A 169 15.86 3.10 23.72
CA ALA A 169 16.84 2.04 23.50
C ALA A 169 16.93 1.63 22.02
N ARG A 170 15.79 1.47 21.34
CA ARG A 170 15.76 1.19 19.89
C ARG A 170 16.45 2.29 19.09
N ALA A 171 16.20 3.57 19.41
CA ALA A 171 16.84 4.68 18.72
C ALA A 171 18.37 4.65 18.87
N ILE A 172 18.88 4.41 20.08
CA ILE A 172 20.32 4.28 20.33
C ILE A 172 20.92 3.12 19.54
N LEU A 173 20.29 1.94 19.56
CA LEU A 173 20.78 0.78 18.83
C LEU A 173 20.69 0.96 17.32
N PHE A 174 19.67 1.67 16.84
CA PHE A 174 19.55 2.04 15.43
C PHE A 174 20.74 2.92 14.99
N ASP A 175 21.08 3.97 15.75
CA ASP A 175 22.23 4.85 15.45
C ASP A 175 23.56 4.10 15.46
N VAL A 176 23.69 3.09 16.32
CA VAL A 176 24.85 2.19 16.33
C VAL A 176 24.85 1.31 15.09
N ARG A 177 23.71 0.75 14.71
CA ARG A 177 23.56 -0.14 13.55
C ARG A 177 23.89 0.58 12.25
N GLU A 178 23.53 1.85 12.12
CA GLU A 178 23.81 2.67 10.94
C GLU A 178 25.32 2.87 10.67
N ARG A 179 26.18 2.53 11.63
CA ARG A 179 27.65 2.56 11.45
C ARG A 179 28.22 1.23 10.99
N ARG A 180 27.43 0.15 10.95
CA ARG A 180 27.82 -1.14 10.38
C ARG A 180 27.87 -1.04 8.86
N VAL A 181 28.55 -1.99 8.22
CA VAL A 181 28.44 -2.13 6.77
C VAL A 181 26.98 -2.47 6.44
N ARG A 182 26.35 -1.66 5.59
CA ARG A 182 24.98 -1.89 5.15
C ARG A 182 24.90 -2.94 4.05
N PRO A 183 23.78 -3.68 3.97
CA PRO A 183 23.47 -4.42 2.77
C PRO A 183 23.42 -3.51 1.54
N LEU A 184 23.71 -4.08 0.38
CA LEU A 184 23.64 -3.35 -0.88
C LEU A 184 22.19 -2.93 -1.16
N LYS A 185 22.04 -1.73 -1.72
CA LYS A 185 20.74 -1.22 -2.15
C LYS A 185 20.60 -1.40 -3.65
N ASP A 186 19.54 -2.06 -4.09
CA ASP A 186 19.16 -2.07 -5.51
C ASP A 186 18.46 -0.74 -5.82
N ASP A 187 19.24 0.19 -6.38
CA ASP A 187 18.85 1.56 -6.69
C ASP A 187 17.99 1.71 -7.97
N LYS A 188 17.48 0.59 -8.51
CA LYS A 188 16.47 0.64 -9.59
C LYS A 188 15.16 1.19 -9.05
N ILE A 189 14.53 2.03 -9.85
CA ILE A 189 13.14 2.48 -9.66
C ILE A 189 12.29 1.71 -10.68
N LEU A 190 11.40 0.87 -10.18
CA LEU A 190 10.50 0.04 -11.01
C LEU A 190 9.09 0.62 -10.99
N THR A 191 8.50 0.84 -12.17
CA THR A 191 7.19 1.46 -12.34
C THR A 191 6.10 0.73 -11.57
N SER A 192 5.99 -0.59 -11.77
CA SER A 192 5.07 -1.48 -11.04
C SER A 192 5.17 -1.33 -9.52
N TRP A 193 6.36 -1.50 -8.94
CA TRP A 193 6.51 -1.48 -7.47
C TRP A 193 6.32 -0.08 -6.88
N ASN A 194 6.68 0.97 -7.62
CA ASN A 194 6.36 2.32 -7.22
C ASN A 194 4.85 2.60 -7.29
N GLY A 195 4.13 2.06 -8.27
CA GLY A 195 2.67 2.13 -8.32
C GLY A 195 2.01 1.59 -7.04
N LEU A 196 2.48 0.44 -6.54
CA LEU A 196 2.03 -0.12 -5.26
C LEU A 196 2.37 0.79 -4.08
N MET A 197 3.57 1.36 -4.04
CA MET A 197 3.98 2.24 -2.93
C MET A 197 3.25 3.60 -2.94
N ILE A 198 2.97 4.15 -4.13
CA ILE A 198 2.11 5.32 -4.29
C ILE A 198 0.72 5.02 -3.72
N ALA A 199 0.14 3.86 -4.05
CA ALA A 199 -1.14 3.43 -3.48
C ALA A 199 -1.08 3.35 -1.94
N ALA A 200 -0.01 2.75 -1.39
CA ALA A 200 0.18 2.61 0.04
C ALA A 200 0.29 3.96 0.76
N PHE A 201 1.12 4.88 0.28
CA PHE A 201 1.26 6.22 0.86
C PHE A 201 -0.02 7.06 0.71
N ALA A 202 -0.69 7.01 -0.44
CA ALA A 202 -1.96 7.70 -0.64
C ALA A 202 -3.03 7.21 0.36
N LYS A 203 -3.16 5.89 0.54
CA LYS A 203 -4.04 5.30 1.55
C LYS A 203 -3.61 5.69 2.97
N GLY A 204 -2.31 5.69 3.26
CA GLY A 204 -1.74 6.15 4.53
C GLY A 204 -2.12 7.60 4.83
N TYR A 205 -2.04 8.50 3.85
CA TYR A 205 -2.47 9.88 4.00
C TYR A 205 -3.96 9.99 4.32
N GLN A 206 -4.81 9.29 3.55
CA GLN A 206 -6.26 9.28 3.79
C GLN A 206 -6.57 8.93 5.25
N VAL A 207 -5.92 7.89 5.79
CA VAL A 207 -6.25 7.33 7.11
C VAL A 207 -5.59 8.06 8.27
N PHE A 208 -4.33 8.50 8.11
CA PHE A 208 -3.53 9.05 9.18
C PHE A 208 -3.40 10.58 9.14
N GLY A 209 -3.73 11.21 8.02
CA GLY A 209 -3.67 12.67 7.83
C GLY A 209 -2.25 13.26 7.81
N GLU A 210 -1.22 12.43 7.69
CA GLU A 210 0.17 12.88 7.70
C GLU A 210 0.61 13.36 6.31
N GLN A 211 0.75 14.68 6.15
CA GLN A 211 1.04 15.33 4.86
C GLN A 211 2.27 14.74 4.14
N ALA A 212 3.29 14.31 4.88
CA ALA A 212 4.49 13.67 4.32
C ALA A 212 4.18 12.44 3.45
N TYR A 213 3.05 11.75 3.69
CA TYR A 213 2.63 10.60 2.88
C TYR A 213 2.06 11.03 1.53
N ALA A 214 1.21 12.06 1.50
CA ALA A 214 0.74 12.64 0.24
C ALA A 214 1.92 13.17 -0.57
N ASP A 215 2.80 13.98 0.05
CA ASP A 215 3.96 14.56 -0.62
C ASP A 215 4.91 13.49 -1.20
N ALA A 216 5.07 12.36 -0.53
CA ALA A 216 5.87 11.24 -1.04
C ALA A 216 5.21 10.56 -2.24
N ALA A 217 3.91 10.30 -2.17
CA ALA A 217 3.15 9.69 -3.26
C ALA A 217 3.12 10.61 -4.51
N GLU A 218 2.91 11.91 -4.34
CA GLU A 218 2.90 12.90 -5.42
C GLU A 218 4.27 13.02 -6.10
N ARG A 219 5.36 13.10 -5.31
CA ARG A 219 6.72 13.13 -5.88
C ARG A 219 7.07 11.87 -6.64
N ALA A 220 6.70 10.70 -6.12
CA ALA A 220 6.93 9.43 -6.81
C ALA A 220 6.11 9.32 -8.11
N ALA A 221 4.82 9.71 -8.07
CA ALA A 221 3.98 9.75 -9.25
C ALA A 221 4.54 10.71 -10.31
N GLY A 222 4.88 11.95 -9.92
CA GLY A 222 5.52 12.93 -10.79
C GLY A 222 6.82 12.40 -11.40
N PHE A 223 7.68 11.79 -10.58
CA PHE A 223 8.94 11.18 -11.06
C PHE A 223 8.70 10.16 -12.17
N ILE A 224 7.72 9.25 -12.00
CA ILE A 224 7.41 8.22 -13.00
C ILE A 224 6.83 8.83 -14.27
N LEU A 225 5.85 9.72 -14.12
CA LEU A 225 5.15 10.36 -15.25
C LEU A 225 6.09 11.22 -16.10
N GLU A 226 7.11 11.83 -15.48
CA GLU A 226 8.08 12.69 -16.16
C GLU A 226 9.28 11.91 -16.72
N ASN A 227 9.79 10.91 -15.99
CA ASN A 227 11.09 10.30 -16.28
C ASN A 227 11.02 8.86 -16.78
N ILE A 228 9.89 8.16 -16.60
CA ILE A 228 9.74 6.73 -16.94
C ILE A 228 8.66 6.53 -18.00
N ARG A 229 8.67 7.41 -19.01
CA ARG A 229 7.84 7.33 -20.21
C ARG A 229 8.68 7.40 -21.48
N ALA A 230 8.28 6.64 -22.49
CA ALA A 230 8.78 6.79 -23.84
C ALA A 230 8.20 8.04 -24.50
N SER A 231 8.77 8.46 -25.62
CA SER A 231 8.34 9.66 -26.36
C SER A 231 6.90 9.59 -26.89
N ASP A 232 6.34 8.39 -27.03
CA ASP A 232 4.95 8.14 -27.42
C ASP A 232 3.98 8.09 -26.23
N GLY A 233 4.47 8.37 -25.01
CA GLY A 233 3.69 8.36 -23.77
C GLY A 233 3.57 7.00 -23.08
N ARG A 234 4.11 5.91 -23.67
CA ARG A 234 4.06 4.59 -23.04
C ARG A 234 4.97 4.50 -21.82
N LEU A 235 4.57 3.72 -20.82
CA LEU A 235 5.39 3.49 -19.63
C LEU A 235 6.61 2.63 -19.98
N LEU A 236 7.75 3.02 -19.40
CA LEU A 236 8.92 2.17 -19.33
C LEU A 236 8.92 1.43 -17.99
N ARG A 237 9.65 0.32 -17.90
CA ARG A 237 9.66 -0.53 -16.70
C ARG A 237 10.57 0.01 -15.60
N ARG A 238 11.75 0.52 -15.99
CA ARG A 238 12.87 0.68 -15.06
C ARG A 238 13.61 1.97 -15.33
N TYR A 239 13.85 2.74 -14.28
CA TYR A 239 14.81 3.82 -14.25
C TYR A 239 16.01 3.46 -13.37
N ARG A 240 17.21 3.76 -13.83
CA ARG A 240 18.43 3.66 -13.02
C ARG A 240 19.48 4.63 -13.53
N GLN A 241 20.05 5.46 -12.65
CA GLN A 241 21.20 6.34 -12.97
C GLN A 241 21.02 7.21 -14.23
N GLY A 242 19.83 7.80 -14.43
CA GLY A 242 19.55 8.65 -15.59
C GLY A 242 18.99 7.91 -16.80
N ASP A 243 18.92 6.59 -16.76
CA ASP A 243 18.48 5.75 -17.88
C ASP A 243 17.13 5.08 -17.60
N ALA A 244 16.10 5.53 -18.33
CA ALA A 244 14.79 4.88 -18.39
C ALA A 244 14.77 3.89 -19.55
N ALA A 245 14.49 2.62 -19.25
CA ALA A 245 14.57 1.57 -20.26
C ALA A 245 13.50 0.49 -20.09
N TYR A 246 13.38 -0.28 -21.18
CA TYR A 246 12.47 -1.40 -21.41
C TYR A 246 11.01 -1.01 -21.43
N PRO A 247 10.25 -1.41 -22.47
CA PRO A 247 8.80 -1.25 -22.48
C PRO A 247 8.17 -1.89 -21.23
N GLY A 248 7.20 -1.21 -20.64
CA GLY A 248 6.46 -1.71 -19.49
C GLY A 248 5.73 -3.03 -19.80
N TYR A 249 5.50 -3.80 -18.75
CA TYR A 249 4.65 -4.99 -18.76
C TYR A 249 3.29 -4.66 -18.16
N LEU A 250 2.34 -5.60 -18.21
CA LEU A 250 1.00 -5.41 -17.66
C LEU A 250 1.02 -4.81 -16.24
N ASP A 251 1.85 -5.37 -15.35
CA ASP A 251 1.93 -4.94 -13.94
C ASP A 251 2.38 -3.47 -13.79
N ASP A 252 3.25 -2.98 -14.68
CA ASP A 252 3.73 -1.60 -14.64
C ASP A 252 2.58 -0.62 -14.88
N TYR A 253 1.63 -0.99 -15.74
CA TYR A 253 0.43 -0.21 -15.98
C TYR A 253 -0.62 -0.42 -14.88
N ALA A 254 -0.96 -1.67 -14.58
CA ALA A 254 -2.02 -2.00 -13.63
C ALA A 254 -1.75 -1.40 -12.25
N PHE A 255 -0.51 -1.50 -11.75
CA PHE A 255 -0.19 -1.02 -10.41
C PHE A 255 -0.04 0.50 -10.37
N LEU A 256 0.45 1.14 -11.44
CA LEU A 256 0.51 2.60 -11.49
C LEU A 256 -0.89 3.22 -11.58
N VAL A 257 -1.80 2.63 -12.38
CA VAL A 257 -3.21 3.07 -12.42
C VAL A 257 -3.85 2.94 -11.03
N TRP A 258 -3.57 1.86 -10.30
CA TRP A 258 -4.05 1.71 -8.92
C TRP A 258 -3.49 2.84 -8.03
N GLY A 259 -2.18 3.07 -8.07
CA GLY A 259 -1.53 4.15 -7.31
C GLY A 259 -2.10 5.53 -7.61
N LEU A 260 -2.30 5.88 -8.88
CA LEU A 260 -2.87 7.16 -9.29
C LEU A 260 -4.33 7.31 -8.87
N THR A 261 -5.10 6.23 -8.88
CA THR A 261 -6.49 6.22 -8.41
C THR A 261 -6.56 6.49 -6.90
N GLU A 262 -5.71 5.84 -6.10
CA GLU A 262 -5.62 6.12 -4.66
C GLU A 262 -5.12 7.55 -4.39
N LEU A 263 -4.17 8.03 -5.18
CA LEU A 263 -3.61 9.38 -5.05
C LEU A 263 -4.65 10.45 -5.39
N TYR A 264 -5.51 10.20 -6.38
CA TYR A 264 -6.68 11.04 -6.63
C TYR A 264 -7.64 11.05 -5.42
N GLU A 265 -8.01 9.90 -4.85
CA GLU A 265 -8.89 9.88 -3.67
C GLU A 265 -8.24 10.56 -2.44
N ALA A 266 -6.91 10.54 -2.35
CA ALA A 266 -6.17 11.19 -1.29
C ALA A 266 -6.13 12.73 -1.43
N THR A 267 -5.86 13.24 -2.64
CA THR A 267 -5.53 14.67 -2.88
C THR A 267 -6.63 15.44 -3.58
N PHE A 268 -7.53 14.73 -4.26
CA PHE A 268 -8.53 15.23 -5.21
C PHE A 268 -7.95 16.05 -6.37
N ASP A 269 -6.66 15.90 -6.68
CA ASP A 269 -6.09 16.47 -7.89
C ASP A 269 -6.51 15.67 -9.12
N ILE A 270 -7.37 16.29 -9.92
CA ILE A 270 -8.01 15.67 -11.09
C ILE A 270 -6.97 15.17 -12.11
N ARG A 271 -5.76 15.72 -12.14
CA ARG A 271 -4.67 15.23 -13.02
C ARG A 271 -4.39 13.75 -12.81
N TYR A 272 -4.45 13.26 -11.57
CA TYR A 272 -4.17 11.85 -11.29
C TYR A 272 -5.29 10.93 -11.81
N LEU A 273 -6.55 11.38 -11.76
CA LEU A 273 -7.66 10.65 -12.37
C LEU A 273 -7.55 10.62 -13.90
N GLU A 274 -7.19 11.75 -14.52
CA GLU A 274 -6.94 11.84 -15.97
C GLU A 274 -5.83 10.86 -16.41
N GLU A 275 -4.71 10.86 -15.71
CA GLU A 275 -3.59 9.96 -15.99
C GLU A 275 -3.94 8.49 -15.72
N ALA A 276 -4.73 8.21 -14.67
CA ALA A 276 -5.21 6.85 -14.40
C ALA A 276 -6.10 6.33 -15.54
N VAL A 277 -7.03 7.15 -16.05
CA VAL A 277 -7.88 6.80 -17.19
C VAL A 277 -7.04 6.59 -18.44
N ALA A 278 -6.17 7.53 -18.79
CA ALA A 278 -5.32 7.46 -20.00
C ALA A 278 -4.40 6.23 -19.99
N LEU A 279 -3.78 5.93 -18.85
CA LEU A 279 -2.93 4.74 -18.70
C LEU A 279 -3.73 3.43 -18.73
N ASN A 280 -4.95 3.42 -18.19
CA ASN A 280 -5.84 2.25 -18.24
C ASN A 280 -6.32 1.94 -19.67
N GLU A 281 -6.60 2.97 -20.46
CA GLU A 281 -6.89 2.84 -21.89
C GLU A 281 -5.66 2.33 -22.66
N ALA A 282 -4.47 2.90 -22.39
CA ALA A 282 -3.22 2.45 -22.99
C ALA A 282 -2.92 0.98 -22.64
N MET A 283 -3.11 0.58 -21.38
CA MET A 283 -2.99 -0.81 -20.92
C MET A 283 -3.91 -1.73 -21.74
N THR A 284 -5.16 -1.30 -21.94
CA THR A 284 -6.13 -2.07 -22.72
C THR A 284 -5.70 -2.19 -24.18
N ASP A 285 -5.21 -1.12 -24.82
CA ASP A 285 -4.74 -1.22 -26.22
C ASP A 285 -3.51 -2.13 -26.37
N ILE A 286 -2.60 -2.10 -25.39
CA ILE A 286 -1.31 -2.78 -25.47
C ILE A 286 -1.44 -4.28 -25.17
N PHE A 287 -2.23 -4.65 -24.16
CA PHE A 287 -2.22 -6.00 -23.57
C PHE A 287 -3.50 -6.81 -23.79
N TRP A 288 -4.63 -6.20 -24.19
CA TRP A 288 -5.92 -6.90 -24.23
C TRP A 288 -5.97 -7.99 -25.29
N ASP A 289 -6.45 -9.16 -24.89
CA ASP A 289 -6.78 -10.24 -25.80
C ASP A 289 -8.19 -10.08 -26.37
N ARG A 290 -8.27 -9.72 -27.65
CA ARG A 290 -9.53 -9.55 -28.37
C ARG A 290 -10.26 -10.87 -28.68
N GLN A 291 -9.61 -12.02 -28.54
CA GLN A 291 -10.22 -13.33 -28.81
C GLN A 291 -10.86 -13.92 -27.54
N ASP A 292 -10.06 -14.06 -26.49
CA ASP A 292 -10.46 -14.81 -25.29
C ASP A 292 -10.66 -13.93 -24.04
N GLY A 293 -10.48 -12.61 -24.15
CA GLY A 293 -10.56 -11.67 -23.01
C GLY A 293 -9.35 -11.75 -22.07
N GLY A 294 -9.28 -10.81 -21.12
CA GLY A 294 -8.13 -10.64 -20.24
C GLY A 294 -6.90 -10.02 -20.92
N LEU A 295 -5.84 -9.83 -20.15
CA LEU A 295 -4.64 -9.11 -20.55
C LEU A 295 -3.43 -10.06 -20.58
N TYR A 296 -2.66 -10.02 -21.66
CA TYR A 296 -1.35 -10.67 -21.72
C TYR A 296 -0.35 -9.93 -20.84
N PHE A 297 0.59 -10.65 -20.23
CA PHE A 297 1.67 -10.03 -19.47
C PHE A 297 2.59 -9.18 -20.37
N THR A 298 2.83 -9.66 -21.60
CA THR A 298 3.57 -8.96 -22.65
C THR A 298 2.63 -8.41 -23.72
N GLY A 299 2.89 -7.20 -24.18
CA GLY A 299 2.06 -6.47 -25.12
C GLY A 299 2.79 -5.98 -26.35
N LYS A 300 2.13 -5.09 -27.10
CA LYS A 300 2.69 -4.45 -28.30
C LYS A 300 3.97 -3.68 -27.96
N GLY A 301 5.10 -4.09 -28.52
CA GLY A 301 6.40 -3.42 -28.32
C GLY A 301 7.32 -4.11 -27.33
N ASN A 302 6.85 -5.12 -26.58
CA ASN A 302 7.75 -6.05 -25.88
C ASN A 302 8.37 -7.04 -26.89
N GLU A 303 9.42 -7.74 -26.47
CA GLU A 303 10.03 -8.80 -27.29
C GLU A 303 8.98 -9.84 -27.71
N PRO A 304 8.93 -10.23 -28.99
CA PRO A 304 7.97 -11.22 -29.46
C PRO A 304 8.31 -12.60 -28.87
N LEU A 305 7.43 -13.10 -28.01
CA LEU A 305 7.54 -14.42 -27.41
C LEU A 305 6.76 -15.46 -28.24
N ILE A 306 7.24 -16.70 -28.24
CA ILE A 306 6.57 -17.85 -28.91
C ILE A 306 5.18 -18.09 -28.28
N THR A 307 5.08 -17.95 -26.97
CA THR A 307 3.83 -18.02 -26.22
C THR A 307 3.72 -16.81 -25.31
N ARG A 308 2.54 -16.19 -25.27
CA ARG A 308 2.21 -15.12 -24.33
C ARG A 308 1.36 -15.69 -23.22
N SER A 309 1.75 -15.46 -21.98
CA SER A 309 0.96 -15.85 -20.81
C SER A 309 0.01 -14.71 -20.41
N LYS A 310 -1.14 -15.10 -19.84
CA LYS A 310 -1.99 -14.22 -19.06
C LYS A 310 -1.85 -14.67 -17.61
N GLU A 311 -1.10 -13.92 -16.82
CA GLU A 311 -0.94 -14.25 -15.40
C GLU A 311 -2.18 -13.81 -14.64
N ILE A 312 -2.73 -14.71 -13.84
CA ILE A 312 -3.86 -14.45 -12.94
C ILE A 312 -3.58 -14.94 -11.52
N TYR A 313 -2.58 -15.81 -11.33
CA TYR A 313 -2.17 -16.33 -10.03
C TYR A 313 -1.60 -15.22 -9.15
N ASP A 314 -2.14 -15.10 -7.93
CA ASP A 314 -1.60 -14.20 -6.92
C ASP A 314 -0.49 -14.93 -6.16
N GLY A 315 0.76 -14.52 -6.42
CA GLY A 315 1.97 -15.04 -5.78
C GLY A 315 2.45 -14.12 -4.67
N ALA A 316 3.74 -13.76 -4.70
CA ALA A 316 4.27 -12.69 -3.85
C ALA A 316 3.68 -11.30 -4.18
N LEU A 317 3.13 -11.16 -5.40
CA LEU A 317 2.42 -9.99 -5.88
C LEU A 317 1.01 -10.41 -6.30
N PRO A 318 0.01 -9.52 -6.19
CA PRO A 318 -1.25 -9.71 -6.89
C PRO A 318 -1.00 -9.72 -8.40
N SER A 319 -1.76 -10.49 -9.16
CA SER A 319 -1.59 -10.51 -10.61
C SER A 319 -2.00 -9.19 -11.25
N GLY A 320 -1.32 -8.79 -12.34
CA GLY A 320 -1.70 -7.62 -13.11
C GLY A 320 -3.13 -7.68 -13.67
N ASN A 321 -3.64 -8.87 -14.01
CA ASN A 321 -5.04 -9.03 -14.43
C ASN A 321 -6.01 -8.78 -13.26
N SER A 322 -5.72 -9.30 -12.07
CA SER A 322 -6.54 -9.09 -10.86
C SER A 322 -6.64 -7.60 -10.51
N ILE A 323 -5.52 -6.88 -10.54
CA ILE A 323 -5.50 -5.42 -10.29
C ILE A 323 -6.21 -4.66 -11.41
N ALA A 324 -5.97 -5.01 -12.68
CA ALA A 324 -6.65 -4.38 -13.81
C ALA A 324 -8.18 -4.55 -13.74
N ALA A 325 -8.67 -5.71 -13.31
CA ALA A 325 -10.10 -5.94 -13.11
C ALA A 325 -10.73 -4.95 -12.13
N LEU A 326 -10.06 -4.71 -10.98
CA LEU A 326 -10.53 -3.74 -10.01
C LEU A 326 -10.38 -2.30 -10.51
N ASN A 327 -9.30 -1.97 -11.21
CA ASN A 327 -9.11 -0.65 -11.82
C ASN A 327 -10.22 -0.33 -12.82
N PHE A 328 -10.57 -1.28 -13.70
CA PHE A 328 -11.70 -1.12 -14.62
C PHE A 328 -12.99 -0.79 -13.87
N LEU A 329 -13.30 -1.53 -12.81
CA LEU A 329 -14.52 -1.29 -12.03
C LEU A 329 -14.51 0.07 -11.34
N ARG A 330 -13.40 0.44 -10.68
CA ARG A 330 -13.28 1.74 -10.00
C ARG A 330 -13.37 2.90 -10.98
N LEU A 331 -12.65 2.82 -12.10
CA LEU A 331 -12.70 3.86 -13.14
C LEU A 331 -14.08 3.93 -13.80
N ALA A 332 -14.77 2.80 -14.01
CA ALA A 332 -16.16 2.79 -14.49
C ALA A 332 -17.07 3.59 -13.54
N ARG A 333 -16.93 3.37 -12.23
CA ARG A 333 -17.73 4.04 -11.20
C ARG A 333 -17.36 5.52 -11.04
N MET A 334 -16.08 5.86 -11.20
CA MET A 334 -15.60 7.24 -11.12
C MET A 334 -16.01 8.09 -12.34
N THR A 335 -16.00 7.52 -13.54
CA THR A 335 -16.25 8.24 -14.80
C THR A 335 -17.69 8.08 -15.31
N GLY A 336 -18.38 7.02 -14.91
CA GLY A 336 -19.65 6.60 -15.50
C GLY A 336 -19.49 5.87 -16.84
N ASP A 337 -18.26 5.51 -17.24
CA ASP A 337 -18.02 4.77 -18.49
C ASP A 337 -18.28 3.27 -18.32
N LEU A 338 -19.41 2.81 -18.86
CA LEU A 338 -19.82 1.40 -18.89
C LEU A 338 -18.87 0.51 -19.71
N GLY A 339 -18.03 1.09 -20.57
CA GLY A 339 -17.01 0.39 -21.32
C GLY A 339 -16.00 -0.29 -20.41
N PHE A 340 -15.59 0.36 -19.33
CA PHE A 340 -14.68 -0.24 -18.34
C PHE A 340 -15.36 -1.37 -17.56
N GLU A 341 -16.61 -1.20 -17.15
CA GLU A 341 -17.38 -2.27 -16.46
C GLU A 341 -17.48 -3.53 -17.33
N LYS A 342 -17.80 -3.36 -18.61
CA LYS A 342 -17.82 -4.46 -19.59
C LYS A 342 -16.47 -5.16 -19.72
N ARG A 343 -15.35 -4.42 -19.68
CA ARG A 343 -14.00 -5.02 -19.71
C ARG A 343 -13.72 -5.85 -18.46
N ALA A 344 -14.11 -5.37 -17.29
CA ALA A 344 -13.98 -6.13 -16.05
C ALA A 344 -14.78 -7.45 -16.12
N GLU A 345 -16.01 -7.42 -16.63
CA GLU A 345 -16.85 -8.62 -16.83
C GLU A 345 -16.22 -9.62 -17.81
N GLU A 346 -15.70 -9.14 -18.95
CA GLU A 346 -15.03 -9.97 -19.95
C GLU A 346 -13.77 -10.65 -19.35
N LEU A 347 -12.98 -9.91 -18.57
CA LEU A 347 -11.80 -10.42 -17.88
C LEU A 347 -12.19 -11.48 -16.83
N ALA A 348 -13.16 -11.17 -15.96
CA ALA A 348 -13.65 -12.11 -14.94
C ALA A 348 -14.16 -13.42 -15.57
N ARG A 349 -14.87 -13.31 -16.70
CA ARG A 349 -15.37 -14.48 -17.43
C ARG A 349 -14.23 -15.34 -17.99
N ALA A 350 -13.18 -14.71 -18.51
CA ALA A 350 -12.02 -15.40 -19.09
C ALA A 350 -11.29 -16.32 -18.08
N PHE A 351 -11.28 -15.94 -16.79
CA PHE A 351 -10.62 -16.70 -15.73
C PHE A 351 -11.57 -17.46 -14.79
N SER A 352 -12.88 -17.40 -15.02
CA SER A 352 -13.92 -17.98 -14.16
C SER A 352 -13.69 -19.46 -13.83
N ARG A 353 -13.19 -20.27 -14.79
CA ARG A 353 -12.90 -21.69 -14.58
C ARG A 353 -11.78 -21.91 -13.57
N GLN A 354 -10.65 -21.20 -13.73
CA GLN A 354 -9.50 -21.29 -12.84
C GLN A 354 -9.88 -20.86 -11.42
N VAL A 355 -10.59 -19.73 -11.31
CA VAL A 355 -10.96 -19.12 -10.03
C VAL A 355 -11.94 -20.00 -9.27
N THR A 356 -12.91 -20.60 -9.97
CA THR A 356 -13.85 -21.55 -9.36
C THR A 356 -13.15 -22.81 -8.86
N ALA A 357 -12.11 -23.28 -9.56
CA ALA A 357 -11.38 -24.48 -9.19
C ALA A 357 -10.45 -24.28 -7.97
N GLN A 358 -9.83 -23.09 -7.83
CA GLN A 358 -8.90 -22.81 -6.73
C GLN A 358 -8.98 -21.34 -6.26
N PRO A 359 -10.06 -20.91 -5.58
CA PRO A 359 -10.28 -19.48 -5.25
C PRO A 359 -9.15 -18.83 -4.44
N ILE A 360 -8.51 -19.58 -3.53
CA ILE A 360 -7.44 -19.09 -2.64
C ILE A 360 -6.19 -18.64 -3.42
N ALA A 361 -6.01 -19.11 -4.65
CA ALA A 361 -4.88 -18.73 -5.51
C ALA A 361 -5.11 -17.40 -6.26
N TYR A 362 -6.29 -16.79 -6.13
CA TYR A 362 -6.74 -15.64 -6.92
C TYR A 362 -7.50 -14.62 -6.05
N THR A 363 -7.04 -14.41 -4.82
CA THR A 363 -7.73 -13.58 -3.82
C THR A 363 -7.91 -12.13 -4.26
N GLN A 364 -6.97 -11.55 -5.02
CA GLN A 364 -7.12 -10.18 -5.52
C GLN A 364 -8.21 -10.10 -6.59
N LEU A 365 -8.38 -11.14 -7.43
CA LEU A 365 -9.50 -11.16 -8.37
C LEU A 365 -10.83 -11.34 -7.63
N LEU A 366 -10.85 -12.09 -6.52
CA LEU A 366 -12.04 -12.18 -5.67
C LEU A 366 -12.42 -10.82 -5.06
N VAL A 367 -11.46 -9.95 -4.74
CA VAL A 367 -11.74 -8.56 -4.35
C VAL A 367 -12.41 -7.78 -5.48
N ALA A 368 -11.92 -7.91 -6.71
CA ALA A 368 -12.57 -7.29 -7.87
C ALA A 368 -13.99 -7.83 -8.10
N LEU A 369 -14.20 -9.13 -7.90
CA LEU A 369 -15.52 -9.75 -8.00
C LEU A 369 -16.47 -9.29 -6.88
N ASP A 370 -15.99 -9.14 -5.65
CA ASP A 370 -16.77 -8.58 -4.54
C ASP A 370 -17.24 -7.16 -4.86
N PHE A 371 -16.34 -6.33 -5.39
CA PHE A 371 -16.68 -4.98 -5.86
C PHE A 371 -17.72 -5.00 -6.99
N MET A 372 -17.57 -5.91 -7.96
CA MET A 372 -18.47 -6.06 -9.12
C MET A 372 -19.88 -6.52 -8.73
N VAL A 373 -19.98 -7.51 -7.84
CA VAL A 373 -21.26 -8.04 -7.34
C VAL A 373 -21.93 -7.03 -6.41
N GLY A 374 -21.12 -6.31 -5.63
CA GLY A 374 -21.55 -5.19 -4.82
C GLY A 374 -22.28 -5.57 -3.52
N PRO A 375 -22.87 -4.56 -2.85
CA PRO A 375 -23.04 -3.19 -3.33
C PRO A 375 -21.71 -2.41 -3.42
N SER A 376 -21.49 -1.74 -4.55
CA SER A 376 -20.47 -0.69 -4.72
C SER A 376 -21.09 0.68 -4.49
N ARG A 377 -20.33 1.59 -3.86
CA ARG A 377 -20.78 2.95 -3.53
C ARG A 377 -20.01 3.99 -4.31
N GLU A 378 -20.73 4.84 -5.03
CA GLU A 378 -20.16 6.08 -5.58
C GLU A 378 -20.43 7.21 -4.59
N ILE A 379 -19.37 7.73 -3.96
CA ILE A 379 -19.49 8.81 -2.99
C ILE A 379 -18.97 10.10 -3.64
N VAL A 380 -19.83 11.11 -3.75
CA VAL A 380 -19.48 12.43 -4.29
C VAL A 380 -19.64 13.46 -3.19
N ILE A 381 -18.55 14.16 -2.85
CA ILE A 381 -18.57 15.30 -1.96
C ILE A 381 -18.64 16.56 -2.82
N ALA A 382 -19.74 17.30 -2.76
CA ALA A 382 -19.85 18.60 -3.38
C ALA A 382 -19.49 19.69 -2.36
N GLY A 383 -18.37 20.37 -2.55
CA GLY A 383 -17.91 21.41 -1.60
C GLY A 383 -16.50 21.90 -1.89
N ASP A 384 -16.16 23.06 -1.31
CA ASP A 384 -14.82 23.66 -1.40
C ASP A 384 -13.86 22.94 -0.41
N PRO A 385 -12.77 22.29 -0.88
CA PRO A 385 -11.83 21.57 -0.03
C PRO A 385 -11.05 22.46 0.95
N SER A 386 -11.02 23.78 0.73
CA SER A 386 -10.38 24.72 1.65
C SER A 386 -11.20 24.95 2.93
N LEU A 387 -12.49 24.61 2.91
CA LEU A 387 -13.39 24.77 4.05
C LEU A 387 -13.27 23.59 5.03
N GLU A 388 -13.27 23.90 6.31
CA GLU A 388 -13.17 22.91 7.40
C GLU A 388 -14.32 21.89 7.35
N ALA A 389 -15.55 22.34 7.06
CA ALA A 389 -16.71 21.46 6.96
C ALA A 389 -16.55 20.40 5.84
N THR A 390 -15.98 20.76 4.69
CA THR A 390 -15.70 19.81 3.61
C THR A 390 -14.62 18.82 4.01
N ARG A 391 -13.53 19.31 4.65
CA ARG A 391 -12.47 18.44 5.17
C ARG A 391 -12.98 17.46 6.22
N ALA A 392 -13.90 17.87 7.08
CA ALA A 392 -14.53 16.99 8.06
C ALA A 392 -15.29 15.84 7.39
N MET A 393 -16.03 16.10 6.30
CA MET A 393 -16.72 15.06 5.53
C MET A 393 -15.74 14.10 4.85
N ILE A 394 -14.68 14.64 4.24
CA ILE A 394 -13.60 13.84 3.62
C ILE A 394 -12.99 12.91 4.68
N ASN A 395 -12.59 13.45 5.83
CA ASN A 395 -11.95 12.70 6.91
C ASN A 395 -12.89 11.62 7.48
N ALA A 396 -14.18 11.92 7.62
CA ALA A 396 -15.17 10.93 8.07
C ALA A 396 -15.20 9.70 7.16
N ILE A 397 -15.17 9.90 5.84
CA ILE A 397 -15.11 8.81 4.85
C ILE A 397 -13.74 8.12 4.87
N HIS A 398 -12.64 8.87 4.82
CA HIS A 398 -11.28 8.32 4.80
C HIS A 398 -10.95 7.50 6.06
N SER A 399 -11.53 7.85 7.20
CA SER A 399 -11.29 7.11 8.43
C SER A 399 -11.89 5.70 8.39
N LYS A 400 -12.92 5.44 7.57
CA LYS A 400 -13.69 4.19 7.60
C LYS A 400 -13.18 3.18 6.57
N PHE A 401 -13.20 1.90 6.96
CA PHE A 401 -12.96 0.81 6.03
C PHE A 401 -14.19 0.59 5.13
N LEU A 402 -14.13 1.08 3.90
CA LEU A 402 -15.17 0.96 2.88
C LEU A 402 -14.55 0.33 1.62
N PRO A 403 -14.47 -1.01 1.53
CA PRO A 403 -13.72 -1.70 0.47
C PRO A 403 -14.33 -1.51 -0.91
N ASN A 404 -15.67 -1.38 -0.99
CA ASN A 404 -16.40 -1.23 -2.26
C ASN A 404 -16.87 0.22 -2.46
N LYS A 405 -15.96 1.20 -2.35
CA LYS A 405 -16.25 2.61 -2.65
C LYS A 405 -15.38 3.14 -3.79
N VAL A 406 -15.89 4.19 -4.43
CA VAL A 406 -15.08 5.23 -5.06
C VAL A 406 -15.46 6.58 -4.44
N LEU A 407 -14.49 7.50 -4.38
CA LEU A 407 -14.69 8.83 -3.80
C LEU A 407 -14.29 9.91 -4.80
N LEU A 408 -15.18 10.88 -5.02
CA LEU A 408 -14.98 12.03 -5.88
C LEU A 408 -15.24 13.30 -5.06
N LEU A 409 -14.43 14.34 -5.29
CA LEU A 409 -14.69 15.68 -4.78
C LEU A 409 -15.05 16.59 -5.95
N ARG A 410 -16.26 17.15 -5.91
CA ARG A 410 -16.74 18.14 -6.87
C ARG A 410 -16.63 19.53 -6.21
N PRO A 411 -15.54 20.29 -6.42
CA PRO A 411 -15.47 21.68 -6.01
C PRO A 411 -16.29 22.58 -6.96
N ASP A 412 -16.48 23.84 -6.58
CA ASP A 412 -16.97 24.86 -7.52
C ASP A 412 -15.89 25.28 -8.52
N GLY A 413 -16.27 26.07 -9.54
CA GLY A 413 -15.32 26.69 -10.46
C GLY A 413 -14.80 25.77 -11.58
N SER A 414 -13.55 25.98 -11.99
CA SER A 414 -12.94 25.28 -13.14
C SER A 414 -12.69 23.81 -12.86
N GLU A 415 -12.21 23.46 -11.66
CA GLU A 415 -11.93 22.06 -11.31
C GLU A 415 -13.21 21.24 -11.25
N GLY A 416 -14.32 21.79 -10.73
CA GLY A 416 -15.63 21.12 -10.78
C GLY A 416 -16.11 20.82 -12.20
N LYS A 417 -15.89 21.76 -13.14
CA LYS A 417 -16.20 21.57 -14.57
C LYS A 417 -15.28 20.55 -15.24
N ARG A 418 -14.00 20.56 -14.87
CA ARG A 418 -13.01 19.60 -15.35
C ARG A 418 -13.39 18.19 -14.93
N LEU A 419 -13.76 18.00 -13.65
CA LEU A 419 -14.28 16.72 -13.16
C LEU A 419 -15.55 16.31 -13.89
N ALA A 420 -16.52 17.21 -14.05
CA ALA A 420 -17.78 16.91 -14.75
C ALA A 420 -17.57 16.53 -16.23
N THR A 421 -16.45 16.93 -16.86
CA THR A 421 -16.11 16.48 -18.22
C THR A 421 -15.75 14.99 -18.24
N MET A 422 -15.05 14.52 -17.20
CA MET A 422 -14.68 13.10 -17.04
C MET A 422 -15.80 12.25 -16.44
N SER A 423 -16.61 12.86 -15.58
CA SER A 423 -17.63 12.21 -14.76
C SER A 423 -18.96 12.97 -14.90
N PRO A 424 -19.65 12.89 -16.05
CA PRO A 424 -20.82 13.74 -16.35
C PRO A 424 -21.94 13.68 -15.30
N PHE A 425 -22.09 12.54 -14.61
CA PHE A 425 -23.11 12.36 -13.58
C PHE A 425 -22.92 13.29 -12.36
N VAL A 426 -21.72 13.83 -12.13
CA VAL A 426 -21.46 14.75 -11.01
C VAL A 426 -21.91 16.19 -11.28
N GLU A 427 -22.32 16.52 -12.52
CA GLU A 427 -22.64 17.90 -12.91
C GLU A 427 -23.78 18.50 -12.05
N SER A 428 -24.79 17.68 -11.72
CA SER A 428 -25.93 18.08 -10.90
C SER A 428 -25.71 17.94 -9.39
N MET A 429 -24.57 17.39 -8.96
CA MET A 429 -24.22 17.16 -7.56
C MET A 429 -23.52 18.40 -6.99
N VAL A 430 -24.31 19.34 -6.49
CA VAL A 430 -23.85 20.66 -6.04
C VAL A 430 -24.06 20.87 -4.54
N PRO A 431 -23.31 21.77 -3.88
CA PRO A 431 -23.56 22.11 -2.49
C PRO A 431 -25.02 22.56 -2.27
N MET A 432 -25.70 22.00 -1.27
CA MET A 432 -27.06 22.36 -0.90
C MET A 432 -27.06 23.31 0.29
N ASN A 433 -27.91 24.34 0.26
CA ASN A 433 -28.03 25.34 1.34
C ASN A 433 -26.69 25.99 1.74
N ASN A 434 -25.79 26.18 0.77
CA ASN A 434 -24.42 26.68 1.00
C ASN A 434 -23.58 25.83 1.99
N GLN A 435 -23.87 24.53 2.09
CA GLN A 435 -23.12 23.58 2.90
C GLN A 435 -22.52 22.47 2.03
N PRO A 436 -21.35 21.92 2.39
CA PRO A 436 -20.83 20.73 1.72
C PRO A 436 -21.87 19.62 1.80
N THR A 437 -22.08 18.95 0.67
CA THR A 437 -23.15 17.95 0.53
C THR A 437 -22.55 16.67 -0.02
N VAL A 438 -22.83 15.56 0.65
CA VAL A 438 -22.39 14.24 0.25
C VAL A 438 -23.54 13.50 -0.41
N TYR A 439 -23.29 13.02 -1.63
CA TYR A 439 -24.16 12.16 -2.39
C TYR A 439 -23.60 10.75 -2.32
N VAL A 440 -24.41 9.79 -1.86
CA VAL A 440 -24.05 8.38 -1.81
C VAL A 440 -24.96 7.66 -2.80
N CYS A 441 -24.37 7.15 -3.86
CA CYS A 441 -25.07 6.43 -4.90
C CYS A 441 -24.69 4.95 -4.85
N GLU A 442 -25.68 4.09 -5.09
CA GLU A 442 -25.56 2.64 -5.20
C GLU A 442 -26.42 2.22 -6.40
N GLN A 443 -25.89 1.39 -7.29
CA GLN A 443 -26.63 0.87 -8.45
C GLN A 443 -27.34 1.97 -9.28
N TYR A 444 -26.64 3.07 -9.56
CA TYR A 444 -27.17 4.20 -10.34
C TYR A 444 -28.30 4.99 -9.66
N ALA A 445 -28.58 4.76 -8.38
CA ALA A 445 -29.54 5.51 -7.60
C ALA A 445 -28.87 6.16 -6.38
N CYS A 446 -29.11 7.45 -6.18
CA CYS A 446 -28.55 8.17 -5.04
C CYS A 446 -29.54 8.24 -3.87
N GLN A 447 -29.02 8.07 -2.66
CA GLN A 447 -29.77 8.28 -1.43
C GLN A 447 -30.02 9.78 -1.19
N ALA A 448 -30.79 10.10 -0.15
CA ALA A 448 -31.00 11.49 0.24
C ALA A 448 -29.64 12.17 0.56
N PRO A 449 -29.37 13.38 0.03
CA PRO A 449 -28.08 14.05 0.24
C PRO A 449 -27.80 14.34 1.71
N ILE A 450 -26.58 14.04 2.15
CA ILE A 450 -26.13 14.20 3.53
C ILE A 450 -25.36 15.53 3.67
N LYS A 451 -25.71 16.34 4.68
CA LYS A 451 -25.08 17.66 4.91
C LYS A 451 -24.42 17.78 6.28
N ASP A 452 -24.59 16.77 7.12
CA ASP A 452 -24.04 16.71 8.48
C ASP A 452 -23.07 15.54 8.62
N VAL A 453 -21.95 15.77 9.29
CA VAL A 453 -20.88 14.77 9.42
C VAL A 453 -21.30 13.61 10.33
N GLY A 454 -22.09 13.86 11.38
CA GLY A 454 -22.61 12.79 12.24
C GLY A 454 -23.61 11.89 11.51
N GLN A 455 -24.43 12.46 10.63
CA GLN A 455 -25.26 11.68 9.70
C GLN A 455 -24.42 10.86 8.72
N LEU A 456 -23.33 11.43 8.19
CA LEU A 456 -22.42 10.72 7.28
C LEU A 456 -21.72 9.55 7.96
N GLU A 457 -21.24 9.75 9.18
CA GLU A 457 -20.69 8.68 10.00
C GLU A 457 -21.75 7.59 10.23
N SER A 458 -23.00 7.96 10.48
CA SER A 458 -24.09 7.00 10.65
C SER A 458 -24.46 6.21 9.39
N ALA A 459 -24.27 6.80 8.20
CA ALA A 459 -24.64 6.19 6.92
C ALA A 459 -23.77 4.98 6.53
N PHE A 460 -22.60 4.83 7.16
CA PHE A 460 -21.63 3.79 6.84
C PHE A 460 -21.31 2.89 8.04
N HIS A 461 -22.32 2.57 8.86
CA HIS A 461 -22.21 1.63 9.99
C HIS A 461 -22.76 0.25 9.69
#